data_AF-A0A158NEI4-F1
#
_entry.id   AF-A0A158NEI4-F1
#
_cell.length_a   1.000
_cell.length_b   1.000
_cell.length_c   1.000
_cell.angle_alpha   90.00
_cell.angle_beta   90.00
_cell.angle_gamma   90.00
#
_symmetry.space_group_name_H-M   'P 1'
#
loop_
_entity.id
_entity.type
_entity.pdbx_description
1 polymer ?
#
loop_
_entity_poly.entity_id
_entity_poly.type
_entity_poly.pdbx_seq_one_letter_code
_entity_poly.pdbx_strand_id
1 'polypeptide(L)'
;MYPMRYSRFKRIPHEITQMRVSSLIKKKRDAITKETSNNKNIDWTAWDNWSIWSACSVSCGQGRQVRWRHCLSADCTKGLKKAQLKSCYLKNCGTKGILGWLGIKS
;
A
#
# COMPACT_ATOMS: atom_id res chain seq x y z
N MET A 1 17.63 -50.84 -2.74
CA MET A 1 17.66 -51.24 -1.30
C MET A 1 18.52 -50.24 -0.55
N TYR A 2 17.91 -49.43 0.33
CA TYR A 2 18.61 -48.53 1.26
C TYR A 2 19.42 -49.33 2.29
N PRO A 3 20.51 -48.75 2.86
CA PRO A 3 20.38 -47.89 4.06
C PRO A 3 21.30 -46.65 3.98
N MET A 4 20.76 -45.42 4.04
CA MET A 4 20.63 -44.59 5.25
C MET A 4 21.66 -44.88 6.37
N ARG A 5 22.69 -44.04 6.46
CA ARG A 5 23.38 -43.75 7.73
C ARG A 5 23.46 -42.24 7.95
N TYR A 6 22.62 -41.81 8.89
CA TYR A 6 22.49 -40.45 9.40
C TYR A 6 23.77 -40.04 10.16
N SER A 7 24.45 -39.00 9.69
CA SER A 7 25.64 -38.45 10.37
C SER A 7 25.26 -37.17 11.12
N ARG A 8 25.24 -37.32 12.44
CA ARG A 8 25.02 -36.36 13.53
C ARG A 8 25.46 -34.91 13.21
N PHE A 9 24.49 -34.00 13.22
CA PHE A 9 24.64 -32.54 13.17
C PHE A 9 25.76 -32.03 14.09
N LYS A 10 26.85 -31.51 13.50
CA LYS A 10 27.71 -30.51 14.16
C LYS A 10 27.28 -29.14 13.64
N ARG A 11 26.60 -28.37 14.51
CA ARG A 11 26.33 -26.95 14.30
C ARG A 11 27.67 -26.20 14.13
N ILE A 12 27.85 -25.58 12.98
CA ILE A 12 28.95 -24.66 12.65
C ILE A 12 28.34 -23.24 12.64
N PRO A 13 29.02 -22.22 13.19
CA PRO A 13 28.41 -21.00 13.71
C PRO A 13 27.87 -20.07 12.62
N HIS A 14 26.81 -19.34 12.97
CA HIS A 14 26.14 -18.34 12.14
C HIS A 14 26.97 -17.04 12.10
N GLU A 15 28.12 -17.06 11.41
CA GLU A 15 28.89 -15.85 11.10
C GLU A 15 29.60 -15.97 9.74
N ILE A 16 28.83 -15.89 8.65
CA ILE A 16 29.36 -15.44 7.34
C ILE A 16 28.31 -14.57 6.67
N THR A 17 28.22 -13.31 7.11
CA THR A 17 27.95 -12.10 6.27
C THR A 17 28.00 -10.85 7.15
N GLN A 18 29.17 -10.56 7.76
CA GLN A 18 29.48 -9.22 8.24
C GLN A 18 29.97 -8.39 7.05
N MET A 19 29.06 -7.99 6.16
CA MET A 19 29.34 -6.89 5.23
C MET A 19 28.88 -5.60 5.91
N ARG A 20 29.86 -4.76 6.27
CA ARG A 20 29.69 -3.43 6.86
C ARG A 20 28.74 -2.59 6.00
N VAL A 21 27.49 -2.44 6.41
CA VAL A 21 26.64 -1.36 5.89
C VAL A 21 27.11 -0.08 6.58
N SER A 22 27.75 0.79 5.81
CA SER A 22 28.27 2.08 6.26
C SER A 22 27.18 2.91 6.95
N SER A 23 27.57 3.60 8.01
CA SER A 23 26.75 4.33 9.00
C SER A 23 25.98 5.55 8.45
N LEU A 24 25.73 5.64 7.14
CA LEU A 24 25.09 6.78 6.47
C LEU A 24 23.70 6.48 5.88
N ILE A 25 23.21 5.23 5.94
CA ILE A 25 21.85 4.87 5.47
C ILE A 25 20.99 4.35 6.63
N LYS A 26 21.03 5.05 7.78
CA LYS A 26 20.07 4.84 8.89
C LYS A 26 19.40 6.12 9.38
N LYS A 27 19.52 7.23 8.64
CA LYS A 27 18.90 8.52 9.00
C LYS A 27 18.35 9.23 7.76
N LYS A 28 17.26 8.72 7.18
CA LYS A 28 16.30 9.55 6.41
C LYS A 28 14.97 8.84 6.12
N ARG A 29 14.33 8.22 7.12
CA ARG A 29 12.92 7.82 7.04
C ARG A 29 12.02 8.33 8.17
N ASP A 30 12.55 9.09 9.13
CA ASP A 30 11.78 9.44 10.34
C ASP A 30 11.49 10.95 10.47
N ALA A 31 11.46 11.69 9.36
CA ALA A 31 11.13 13.12 9.34
C ALA A 31 9.70 13.42 8.83
N ILE A 32 8.75 12.49 9.02
CA ILE A 32 7.30 12.77 8.89
C ILE A 32 6.52 11.96 9.94
N THR A 33 6.91 12.00 11.22
CA THR A 33 6.02 11.53 12.32
C THR A 33 6.25 12.31 13.61
N LYS A 34 6.43 13.63 13.52
CA LYS A 34 6.36 14.51 14.69
C LYS A 34 5.72 15.82 14.29
N GLU A 35 4.39 15.83 14.33
CA GLU A 35 3.60 16.82 15.05
C GLU A 35 2.11 16.53 14.82
N THR A 36 1.53 15.74 15.70
CA THR A 36 0.16 15.99 16.14
C THR A 36 0.16 15.71 17.65
N SER A 37 0.45 16.78 18.35
CA SER A 37 0.40 16.93 19.79
C SER A 37 -0.94 16.42 20.35
N ASN A 38 -0.81 15.51 21.31
CA ASN A 38 -1.69 15.33 22.47
C ASN A 38 -3.00 16.13 22.47
N ASN A 39 -4.05 15.54 21.94
CA ASN A 39 -5.40 15.77 22.45
C ASN A 39 -6.05 14.40 22.67
N LYS A 40 -5.95 13.89 23.91
CA LYS A 40 -6.72 12.72 24.34
C LYS A 40 -8.17 13.15 24.56
N ASN A 41 -8.90 13.30 23.47
CA ASN A 41 -10.34 13.18 23.46
C ASN A 41 -10.69 12.16 22.37
N ILE A 42 -10.48 10.87 22.70
CA ILE A 42 -10.84 9.74 21.85
C ILE A 42 -12.34 9.53 22.06
N ASP A 43 -13.15 10.09 21.18
CA ASP A 43 -14.51 9.63 20.97
C ASP A 43 -14.43 8.31 20.18
N TRP A 44 -14.73 7.20 20.86
CA TRP A 44 -14.52 5.80 20.46
C TRP A 44 -15.54 5.29 19.43
N THR A 45 -15.91 6.12 18.45
CA THR A 45 -16.42 5.50 17.22
C THR A 45 -15.27 4.63 16.72
N ALA A 46 -15.47 3.31 16.64
CA ALA A 46 -14.40 2.31 16.54
C ALA A 46 -13.44 2.45 15.32
N TRP A 47 -13.58 3.49 14.50
CA TRP A 47 -12.90 3.71 13.24
C TRP A 47 -12.07 4.99 13.25
N ASP A 48 -10.89 4.90 12.64
CA ASP A 48 -10.06 6.06 12.33
C ASP A 48 -10.72 6.94 11.27
N ASN A 49 -10.14 8.12 11.08
CA ASN A 49 -10.51 8.99 9.98
C ASN A 49 -10.32 8.29 8.63
N TRP A 50 -11.13 8.70 7.67
CA TRP A 50 -10.97 8.25 6.29
C TRP A 50 -9.68 8.80 5.69
N SER A 51 -8.98 7.96 4.94
CA SER A 51 -7.89 8.41 4.06
C SER A 51 -8.40 9.38 3.01
N ILE A 52 -7.47 10.09 2.39
CA ILE A 52 -7.76 10.80 1.13
C ILE A 52 -8.31 9.82 0.08
N TRP A 53 -9.12 10.35 -0.83
CA TRP A 53 -9.56 9.61 -2.01
C TRP A 53 -8.38 9.35 -2.94
N SER A 54 -8.34 8.15 -3.52
CA SER A 54 -7.41 7.81 -4.59
C SER A 54 -7.65 8.69 -5.83
N ALA A 55 -6.69 8.66 -6.75
CA ALA A 55 -6.95 9.11 -8.12
C ALA A 55 -8.15 8.35 -8.73
N CYS A 56 -8.80 8.98 -9.71
CA CYS A 56 -9.85 8.34 -10.49
C CYS A 56 -9.25 7.13 -11.24
N SER A 57 -9.98 6.02 -11.28
CA SER A 57 -9.54 4.79 -11.94
C SER A 57 -9.29 4.93 -13.45
N VAL A 58 -9.79 6.02 -14.05
CA VAL A 58 -9.65 6.35 -15.46
C VAL A 58 -9.00 7.73 -15.60
N SER A 59 -8.39 7.98 -16.75
CA SER A 59 -7.87 9.29 -17.13
C SER A 59 -8.88 10.17 -17.87
N CYS A 60 -10.01 9.59 -18.30
CA CYS A 60 -11.10 10.28 -18.99
C CYS A 60 -12.42 9.52 -18.78
N GLY A 61 -13.56 10.23 -18.92
CA GLY A 61 -14.88 9.65 -18.75
C GLY A 61 -15.22 9.31 -17.29
N GLN A 62 -16.07 8.29 -17.12
CA GLN A 62 -16.55 7.85 -15.81
C GLN A 62 -15.63 6.79 -15.21
N GLY A 63 -15.22 6.99 -13.96
CA GLY A 63 -14.43 6.02 -13.19
C GLY A 63 -14.84 5.94 -11.73
N ARG A 64 -13.96 5.38 -10.91
CA ARG A 64 -14.16 5.25 -9.46
C ARG A 64 -12.92 5.70 -8.68
N GLN A 65 -13.15 6.24 -7.50
CA GLN A 65 -12.14 6.52 -6.49
C GLN A 65 -12.38 5.62 -5.27
N VAL A 66 -11.30 5.27 -4.59
CA VAL A 66 -11.33 4.45 -3.37
C VAL A 66 -10.69 5.22 -2.24
N ARG A 67 -11.27 5.13 -1.04
CA ARG A 67 -10.61 5.54 0.21
C ARG A 67 -10.76 4.46 1.27
N TRP A 68 -9.90 4.50 2.27
CA TRP A 68 -9.79 3.46 3.29
C TRP A 68 -9.84 4.07 4.68
N ARG A 69 -10.32 3.30 5.66
CA ARG A 69 -10.16 3.61 7.08
C ARG A 69 -9.83 2.35 7.86
N HIS A 70 -9.11 2.53 8.96
CA HIS A 70 -8.72 1.45 9.85
C HIS A 70 -9.65 1.41 11.05
N CYS A 71 -9.86 0.23 11.60
CA CYS A 71 -10.48 0.14 12.91
C CYS A 71 -9.44 0.42 14.00
N LEU A 72 -9.81 1.25 14.97
CA LEU A 72 -8.99 1.62 16.13
C LEU A 72 -9.41 0.90 17.42
N SER A 73 -10.58 0.25 17.44
CA SER A 73 -11.04 -0.49 18.62
C SER A 73 -10.21 -1.75 18.88
N ALA A 74 -10.07 -2.10 20.16
CA ALA A 74 -9.42 -3.34 20.61
C ALA A 74 -10.14 -4.61 20.11
N ASP A 75 -11.45 -4.51 19.87
CA ASP A 75 -12.28 -5.63 19.39
C ASP A 75 -12.11 -5.92 17.89
N CYS A 76 -11.43 -5.05 17.17
CA CYS A 76 -11.20 -5.27 15.75
C CYS A 76 -10.14 -6.33 15.55
N THR A 77 -10.47 -7.32 14.71
CA THR A 77 -9.49 -8.27 14.21
C THR A 77 -8.31 -7.49 13.63
N LYS A 78 -7.09 -7.88 14.01
CA LYS A 78 -5.87 -7.17 13.62
C LYS A 78 -5.88 -6.92 12.11
N GLY A 79 -5.87 -5.66 11.71
CA GLY A 79 -5.85 -5.26 10.30
C GLY A 79 -7.21 -5.10 9.64
N LEU A 80 -8.31 -5.01 10.39
CA LEU A 80 -9.62 -4.70 9.82
C LEU A 80 -9.61 -3.32 9.13
N LYS A 81 -9.89 -3.31 7.82
CA LYS A 81 -9.97 -2.10 6.99
C LYS A 81 -11.33 -2.03 6.31
N LYS A 82 -11.90 -0.83 6.24
CA LYS A 82 -13.08 -0.56 5.42
C LYS A 82 -12.69 0.25 4.20
N ALA A 83 -13.16 -0.20 3.04
CA ALA A 83 -13.09 0.55 1.80
C ALA A 83 -14.38 1.33 1.58
N GLN A 84 -14.27 2.50 0.98
CA GLN A 84 -15.42 3.19 0.38
C GLN A 84 -15.10 3.51 -1.06
N LEU A 85 -16.09 3.33 -1.94
CA LEU A 85 -16.02 3.68 -3.35
C LEU A 85 -16.89 4.91 -3.62
N LYS A 86 -16.43 5.77 -4.53
CA LYS A 86 -17.17 6.91 -5.05
C LYS A 86 -16.96 7.02 -6.56
N SER A 87 -18.01 7.38 -7.30
CA SER A 87 -17.90 7.68 -8.72
C SER A 87 -17.15 8.99 -8.97
N CYS A 88 -16.28 9.01 -9.97
CA CYS A 88 -15.63 10.21 -10.48
C CYS A 88 -15.97 10.40 -11.96
N TYR A 89 -16.07 11.66 -12.37
CA TYR A 89 -16.40 12.05 -13.74
C TYR A 89 -15.32 13.03 -14.21
N LEU A 90 -14.47 12.55 -15.12
CA LEU A 90 -13.45 13.37 -15.77
C LEU A 90 -13.97 13.87 -17.12
N LYS A 91 -13.13 14.64 -17.82
CA LYS A 91 -13.42 15.01 -19.22
C LYS A 91 -13.69 13.77 -20.04
N ASN A 92 -14.70 13.85 -20.92
CA ASN A 92 -15.04 12.74 -21.80
C ASN A 92 -13.79 12.23 -22.51
N CYS A 93 -13.71 10.92 -22.68
CA CYS A 93 -12.65 10.36 -23.50
C CYS A 93 -12.82 10.92 -24.90
N GLY A 94 -11.77 11.60 -25.38
CA GLY A 94 -11.69 11.95 -26.79
C GLY A 94 -11.86 10.67 -27.58
N THR A 95 -12.82 10.65 -28.50
CA THR A 95 -12.91 9.60 -29.50
C THR A 95 -11.59 9.63 -30.25
N LYS A 96 -10.64 8.77 -29.88
CA LYS A 96 -9.54 8.45 -30.79
C LYS A 96 -10.26 7.87 -32.00
N GLY A 97 -10.41 8.71 -33.02
CA GLY A 97 -11.20 8.40 -34.19
C GLY A 97 -10.77 7.03 -34.69
N ILE A 98 -11.74 6.11 -34.74
CA ILE A 98 -11.60 4.79 -35.35
C ILE A 98 -11.07 4.88 -36.80
N LEU A 99 -11.13 6.07 -37.41
CA LEU A 99 -10.58 6.40 -38.73
C LEU A 99 -9.06 6.54 -38.79
N GLY A 100 -8.35 6.63 -37.65
CA GLY A 100 -6.88 6.68 -37.65
C GLY A 100 -6.21 5.37 -38.07
N TRP A 101 -6.92 4.24 -37.96
CA TRP A 101 -6.41 2.93 -38.34
C TRP A 101 -6.81 2.49 -39.76
N LEU A 102 -7.85 3.13 -40.33
CA LEU A 102 -8.27 2.91 -41.72
C LEU A 102 -7.53 3.80 -42.72
N GLY A 103 -6.69 4.73 -42.28
CA GLY A 103 -5.82 5.51 -43.17
C GLY A 103 -6.54 6.40 -44.20
N ILE A 104 -7.84 6.65 -44.04
CA ILE A 104 -8.60 7.53 -44.93
C ILE A 104 -8.36 8.97 -44.44
N LYS A 105 -7.35 9.63 -45.02
CA LYS A 105 -7.29 11.09 -45.01
C LYS A 105 -8.44 11.56 -45.90
N SER A 106 -9.41 12.24 -45.31
CA SER A 106 -10.36 13.11 -46.00
C SER A 106 -9.63 14.14 -46.84
#